data_AF-A0A950KC83-F1
#
_entry.id   AF-A0A950KC83-F1
#
_cell.length_a   1.000
_cell.length_b   1.000
_cell.length_c   1.000
_cell.angle_alpha   90.00
_cell.angle_beta   90.00
_cell.angle_gamma   90.00
#
_symmetry.space_group_name_H-M   'P 1'
#
loop_
_entity.id
_entity.type
_entity.pdbx_description
1 polymer ?
#
loop_
_entity_poly.entity_id
_entity_poly.type
_entity_poly.pdbx_seq_one_letter_code
_entity_poly.pdbx_strand_id
1 'polypeptide(L)' 'MKKTRSRAGFTLVEMMVVIVIIGILATVVIVNIGGKADTAKMKATEAIIKQLGGQMEMFKLDQNRYPESLNDLYKMP' A
#
# COMPACT_ATOMS: atom_id res chain seq x y z
N MET A 1 -42.41 -8.91 -41.10
CA MET A 1 -42.30 -7.55 -40.54
C MET A 1 -41.23 -7.56 -39.44
N LYS A 2 -40.08 -6.90 -39.65
CA LYS A 2 -39.00 -6.81 -38.64
C LYS A 2 -39.37 -5.70 -37.65
N LYS A 3 -39.69 -6.06 -36.40
CA LYS A 3 -39.86 -5.09 -35.31
C LYS A 3 -38.49 -4.49 -34.97
N THR A 4 -38.26 -3.24 -35.35
CA THR A 4 -37.11 -2.46 -34.88
C THR A 4 -37.27 -2.21 -33.39
N ARG A 5 -36.38 -2.76 -32.56
CA ARG A 5 -36.37 -2.46 -31.13
C ARG A 5 -36.01 -0.98 -30.97
N SER A 6 -36.93 -0.21 -30.39
CA SER A 6 -36.64 1.14 -29.89
C SER A 6 -35.53 1.04 -28.86
N ARG A 7 -34.41 1.74 -29.09
CA ARG A 7 -33.40 1.96 -28.06
C ARG A 7 -33.97 3.01 -27.11
N ALA A 8 -34.29 2.61 -25.89
CA ALA A 8 -34.60 3.57 -24.82
C ALA A 8 -33.36 4.45 -24.59
N GLY A 9 -33.54 5.76 -24.67
CA GLY A 9 -32.51 6.75 -24.35
C GLY A 9 -32.42 6.98 -22.84
N PHE A 10 -31.25 7.45 -22.39
CA PHE A 10 -30.96 7.78 -20.99
C PHE A 10 -31.72 9.05 -20.55
N THR A 11 -32.11 9.14 -19.28
CA THR A 11 -32.80 10.34 -18.76
C THR A 11 -31.82 11.32 -18.09
N LEU A 12 -32.18 12.61 -18.04
CA LEU A 12 -31.39 13.61 -17.31
C LEU A 12 -31.29 13.29 -15.82
N VAL A 13 -32.37 12.78 -15.22
CA VAL A 13 -32.43 12.39 -13.81
C VAL A 13 -31.40 11.30 -13.51
N GLU A 14 -31.24 10.35 -14.43
CA GLU A 14 -30.29 9.25 -14.30
C GLU A 14 -28.83 9.76 -14.27
N MET A 15 -28.51 10.73 -15.12
CA MET A 15 -27.19 11.39 -15.09
C MET A 15 -26.97 12.19 -13.80
N MET A 16 -28.01 12.87 -13.29
CA MET A 16 -27.90 13.60 -12.02
C MET A 16 -27.58 12.66 -10.86
N VAL A 17 -28.28 11.53 -10.77
CA VAL A 17 -28.02 10.51 -9.73
C VAL A 17 -26.59 9.96 -9.84
N VAL A 18 -26.11 9.68 -11.06
CA VAL A 18 -24.75 9.18 -11.29
C VAL A 18 -23.69 10.19 -10.82
N ILE A 19 -23.84 11.47 -11.16
CA ILE A 19 -22.88 12.52 -10.77
C ILE A 19 -22.86 12.69 -9.24
N VAL A 20 -24.02 12.62 -8.58
CA VAL A 20 -24.12 12.66 -7.12
C VAL A 20 -23.37 11.48 -6.48
N ILE A 21 -23.57 10.26 -6.98
CA ILE A 21 -22.87 9.06 -6.48
C ILE A 21 -21.35 9.20 -6.67
N ILE A 22 -20.89 9.65 -7.85
CA ILE A 22 -19.47 9.87 -8.12
C ILE A 22 -18.89 10.93 -7.18
N GLY A 23 -19.61 12.03 -6.92
CA GLY A 23 -19.18 13.07 -6.00
C GLY A 23 -18.98 12.56 -4.57
N ILE A 24 -19.92 11.74 -4.08
CA ILE A 24 -19.81 11.12 -2.75
C ILE A 24 -18.60 10.18 -2.70
N LEU A 25 -18.46 9.27 -3.68
CA LEU A 25 -17.36 8.30 -3.72
C LEU A 25 -15.99 8.98 -3.82
N ALA A 26 -15.87 10.06 -4.60
CA ALA A 26 -14.61 10.79 -4.78
C ALA A 26 -14.05 11.33 -3.45
N THR A 27 -14.94 11.81 -2.55
CA THR A 27 -14.51 12.32 -1.23
C THR A 27 -13.98 11.22 -0.31
N VAL A 28 -14.60 10.04 -0.32
CA VAL A 28 -14.22 8.89 0.53
C VAL A 28 -12.89 8.25 0.11
N VAL A 29 -12.55 8.30 -1.17
CA VAL A 29 -11.29 7.72 -1.67
C VAL A 29 -10.07 8.52 -1.18
N ILE A 30 -10.16 9.85 -1.11
CA ILE A 30 -9.05 10.73 -0.74
C ILE A 30 -8.63 10.54 0.73
N VAL A 31 -9.60 10.42 1.64
CA VAL A 31 -9.32 10.29 3.08
C VAL A 31 -8.55 9.00 3.45
N ASN A 32 -8.58 7.98 2.58
CA ASN A 32 -7.95 6.68 2.86
C ASN A 32 -6.43 6.63 2.65
N ILE A 33 -5.83 7.64 2.01
CA ILE A 33 -4.42 7.61 1.59
C ILE A 33 -3.52 8.49 2.48
N GLY A 34 -4.04 9.62 2.97
CA GLY A 34 -3.21 10.68 3.60
C GLY A 34 -2.45 10.29 4.88
N GLY A 35 -2.98 9.39 5.72
CA GLY A 35 -2.36 9.03 7.01
C GLY A 35 -1.63 7.68 7.03
N LYS A 36 -1.76 6.85 5.99
CA LYS A 36 -1.22 5.48 5.98
C LYS A 36 0.25 5.44 5.58
N ALA A 37 0.72 6.42 4.82
CA ALA A 37 2.10 6.46 4.34
C ALA A 37 3.11 6.56 5.49
N ASP A 38 2.88 7.44 6.46
CA ASP A 38 3.81 7.62 7.58
C ASP A 38 3.79 6.43 8.54
N THR A 39 2.60 5.86 8.81
CA THR A 39 2.48 4.63 9.58
C THR A 39 3.18 3.45 8.88
N ALA A 40 3.07 3.34 7.57
CA ALA A 40 3.74 2.30 6.79
C ALA A 40 5.26 2.47 6.83
N LYS A 41 5.77 3.71 6.73
CA LYS A 41 7.19 4.01 6.89
C LYS A 41 7.70 3.60 8.28
N MET A 42 6.99 3.97 9.35
CA MET A 42 7.38 3.57 10.71
C MET A 42 7.43 2.05 10.86
N LYS A 43 6.41 1.33 10.38
CA LYS A 43 6.39 -0.14 10.42
C LYS A 43 7.51 -0.77 9.59
N ALA A 44 7.81 -0.21 8.42
CA ALA A 44 8.92 -0.67 7.58
C ALA A 44 10.26 -0.50 8.30
N THR A 45 10.49 0.65 8.94
CA THR A 45 11.69 0.90 9.73
C THR A 45 11.80 -0.08 10.91
N GLU A 46 10.70 -0.33 11.64
CA GLU A 46 10.69 -1.29 12.74
C GLU A 46 11.05 -2.71 12.25
N ALA A 47 10.52 -3.12 11.10
CA ALA A 47 10.85 -4.41 10.50
C ALA A 47 12.34 -4.49 10.11
N ILE A 48 12.89 -3.43 9.51
CA ILE A 48 14.31 -3.36 9.15
C ILE A 48 15.20 -3.47 10.39
N ILE A 49 14.87 -2.77 11.48
CA ILE A 49 15.64 -2.83 12.74
C ILE A 49 15.61 -4.25 13.32
N LYS A 50 14.44 -4.90 13.34
CA LYS A 50 14.32 -6.30 13.82
C LYS A 50 15.13 -7.27 12.97
N GLN A 51 15.07 -7.13 11.65
CA GLN A 51 15.85 -7.94 10.72
C GLN A 51 17.35 -7.74 10.96
N LEU A 52 17.80 -6.50 11.13
CA LEU A 52 19.19 -6.19 11.40
C LEU A 52 19.65 -6.79 12.74
N GLY A 53 18.82 -6.70 13.78
CA GLY A 53 19.05 -7.36 15.08
C GLY A 53 19.30 -8.85 14.93
N GLY A 54 18.43 -9.56 14.22
CA GLY A 54 18.59 -10.99 13.95
C GLY A 54 19.85 -11.33 13.16
N GLN A 55 20.21 -10.50 12.17
CA GLN A 55 21.46 -10.67 11.42
C GLN A 55 22.70 -10.48 12.31
N MET A 56 22.68 -9.51 13.23
CA MET A 56 23.77 -9.31 14.20
C MET A 56 23.90 -10.48 15.18
N GLU A 57 22.79 -11.04 15.63
CA GLU A 57 22.79 -12.24 16.47
C GLU A 57 23.37 -13.44 15.74
N MET A 58 22.95 -13.67 14.49
CA MET A 58 23.47 -14.74 13.65
C MET A 58 24.98 -14.57 13.41
N PHE A 59 25.42 -13.36 13.06
CA PHE A 59 26.84 -13.05 12.89
C PHE A 59 27.64 -13.36 14.17
N LYS A 60 27.10 -13.03 15.34
CA LYS A 60 27.74 -13.36 16.61
C LYS A 60 27.82 -14.86 16.88
N LEU A 61 26.80 -15.63 16.50
CA LEU A 61 26.84 -17.09 16.64
C LEU A 61 27.96 -17.69 15.79
N ASP A 62 28.18 -17.18 14.58
CA ASP A 62 29.17 -17.72 13.65
C ASP A 62 30.59 -17.21 13.93
N GLN A 63 30.73 -15.94 14.33
CA GLN A 63 32.01 -15.24 14.43
C GLN A 63 32.45 -14.96 15.87
N ASN A 64 31.66 -15.38 16.87
CA ASN A 64 31.85 -15.12 18.30
C ASN A 64 32.04 -13.63 18.67
N ARG A 65 31.65 -12.72 17.79
CA ARG A 65 31.74 -11.27 17.98
C ARG A 65 30.57 -10.57 17.29
N TYR A 66 30.19 -9.40 17.77
CA TYR A 66 29.24 -8.56 17.03
C TYR A 66 29.91 -7.92 15.81
N PRO A 67 29.16 -7.62 14.74
CA PRO A 67 29.70 -6.91 13.57
C PRO A 67 30.08 -5.47 13.96
N GLU A 68 31.20 -4.99 13.43
CA GLU A 68 31.68 -3.62 13.66
C GLU A 68 31.16 -2.66 12.59
N SER A 69 30.70 -3.21 11.46
CA SER A 69 30.12 -2.45 10.35
C SER A 69 28.96 -3.20 9.69
N LEU A 70 28.07 -2.45 9.03
CA LEU A 70 27.01 -3.05 8.19
C LEU A 70 27.58 -3.89 7.05
N ASN A 71 28.82 -3.62 6.63
CA ASN A 71 29.49 -4.37 5.57
C ASN A 71 29.81 -5.80 6.01
N ASP A 72 29.98 -6.03 7.32
CA ASP A 72 30.21 -7.38 7.86
C ASP A 72 28.94 -8.24 7.77
N LEU A 73 27.77 -7.61 7.89
CA LEU A 73 26.47 -8.28 7.69
C LEU A 73 26.16 -8.55 6.22
N TYR A 74 26.68 -7.72 5.31
CA TYR A 74 26.51 -7.91 3.87
C TYR A 74 27.37 -9.06 3.31
N LYS A 75 28.53 -9.30 3.92
CA LYS A 75 29.53 -10.28 3.48
C LYS A 75 29.34 -11.68 4.09
N MET A 76 28.29 -11.87 4.89
CA MET A 76 27.92 -13.17 5.42
C MET A 76 27.45 -14.07 4.24
N PRO A 77 28.04 -15.26 4.05
CA PRO A 77 27.62 -16.18 2.97
C PRO A 77 26.19 -16.70 3.15
#